data_AF-A0AAU5YE34-F1
#
_entry.id   AF-A0AAU5YE34-F1
#
_cell.length_a   1.000
_cell.length_b   1.000
_cell.length_c   1.000
_cell.angle_alpha   90.00
_cell.angle_beta   90.00
_cell.angle_gamma   90.00
#
_symmetry.space_group_name_H-M   'P 1'
#
loop_
_entity.id
_entity.type
_entity.pdbx_description
1 polymer ?
#
loop_
_entity_poly.entity_id
_entity_poly.type
_entity_poly.pdbx_seq_one_letter_code
_entity_poly.pdbx_strand_id
1 'polypeptide(L)' 'MIADALAGRNILTADDIHFVEFTIMPVGMRSYDQAQVDLFLDEAEAALIKLRNPRPVVEEERPQGPRKWFGRS' A
#
# COMPACT_ATOMS: atom_id res chain seq x y z
N MET A 1 -5.95 14.37 2.71
CA MET A 1 -6.47 13.97 1.39
C MET A 1 -6.26 12.46 1.19
N ILE A 2 -6.85 11.81 0.17
CA ILE A 2 -6.63 10.37 -0.11
C ILE A 2 -5.14 10.02 -0.28
N ALA A 3 -4.35 10.95 -0.84
CA ALA A 3 -2.89 10.79 -0.96
C ALA A 3 -2.17 10.62 0.40
N ASP A 4 -2.65 11.22 1.49
CA ASP A 4 -2.07 11.05 2.83
C ASP A 4 -2.44 9.69 3.43
N ALA A 5 -3.63 9.18 3.11
CA ALA A 5 -4.10 7.86 3.50
C ALA A 5 -3.32 6.75 2.83
N LEU A 6 -3.13 6.84 1.51
CA LEU A 6 -2.24 5.96 0.77
C LEU A 6 -0.78 6.09 1.24
N ALA A 7 -0.34 7.27 1.68
CA ALA A 7 0.99 7.45 2.25
C ALA A 7 1.14 6.91 3.70
N GLY A 8 0.12 6.26 4.27
CA GLY A 8 0.16 5.74 5.65
C GLY A 8 0.16 6.82 6.73
N ARG A 9 -0.14 8.08 6.37
CA ARG A 9 -0.20 9.25 7.25
C ARG A 9 -1.63 9.59 7.69
N ASN A 10 -2.60 8.72 7.37
CA ASN A 10 -3.99 8.82 7.79
C ASN A 10 -4.51 7.43 8.21
N ILE A 11 -5.60 7.41 8.99
CA ILE A 11 -6.22 6.22 9.60
C ILE A 11 -6.91 5.26 8.63
N LEU A 12 -6.72 5.40 7.31
CA LEU A 12 -7.39 4.54 6.33
C LEU A 12 -6.80 3.13 6.37
N THR A 13 -7.65 2.14 6.59
CA THR A 13 -7.30 0.71 6.63
C THR A 13 -7.84 -0.02 5.39
N ALA A 14 -7.41 -1.27 5.20
CA ALA A 14 -7.89 -2.11 4.10
C ALA A 14 -9.38 -2.43 4.27
N ASP A 15 -9.82 -2.69 5.50
CA ASP A 15 -11.23 -2.92 5.83
C ASP A 15 -12.10 -1.70 5.48
N ASP A 16 -11.59 -0.49 5.67
CA ASP A 16 -12.31 0.74 5.30
C ASP A 16 -12.54 0.85 3.78
N ILE A 17 -11.66 0.28 2.96
CA ILE A 17 -11.83 0.21 1.49
C ILE A 17 -12.81 -0.90 1.13
N HIS A 18 -12.71 -2.06 1.79
CA HIS A 18 -13.52 -3.23 1.48
C HIS A 18 -15.00 -3.05 1.81
N PHE A 19 -15.31 -2.33 2.90
CA PHE A 19 -16.69 -2.16 3.39
C PHE A 19 -17.32 -0.81 3.01
N VAL A 20 -16.68 -0.01 2.15
CA VAL A 20 -17.25 1.28 1.75
C VAL A 20 -18.45 1.07 0.84
N GLU A 21 -19.57 1.74 1.17
CA GLU A 21 -20.76 1.75 0.33
C GLU A 21 -20.92 3.12 -0.36
N PHE A 22 -21.16 3.08 -1.67
CA PHE A 22 -21.47 4.28 -2.45
C PHE A 22 -22.96 4.31 -2.84
N THR A 23 -23.57 5.49 -2.74
CA THR A 23 -24.94 5.68 -3.23
C THR A 23 -24.96 5.79 -4.75
N ILE A 24 -25.77 4.95 -5.41
CA ILE A 24 -26.01 5.02 -6.84
C ILE A 24 -26.89 6.24 -7.15
N MET A 25 -26.48 7.05 -8.11
CA MET A 25 -27.28 8.19 -8.56
C MET A 25 -28.51 7.75 -9.38
N PRO A 26 -29.60 8.53 -9.36
CA PRO A 26 -30.78 8.26 -10.20
C PRO A 26 -30.42 8.15 -11.68
N VAL A 27 -31.18 7.31 -12.40
CA VAL A 27 -31.07 7.11 -13.85
C VAL A 27 -31.07 8.45 -14.59
N GLY A 28 -30.08 8.68 -15.44
CA GLY A 28 -29.91 9.92 -16.22
C GLY A 28 -28.87 10.88 -15.67
N MET A 29 -28.29 10.61 -14.49
CA MET A 29 -27.12 11.31 -13.98
C MET A 29 -25.84 10.52 -14.25
N ARG A 30 -24.71 11.23 -14.38
CA ARG A 30 -23.40 10.59 -14.57
C ARG A 30 -22.98 9.92 -13.26
N SER A 31 -23.03 8.58 -13.23
CA SER A 31 -22.38 7.77 -12.20
C SER A 31 -21.13 7.12 -12.78
N TYR A 32 -20.23 6.70 -11.90
CA TYR A 32 -19.20 5.75 -12.29
C TYR A 32 -19.83 4.39 -12.55
N ASP A 33 -19.21 3.60 -13.43
CA ASP A 33 -19.59 2.20 -13.63
C ASP A 33 -19.23 1.41 -12.38
N GLN A 34 -20.19 0.66 -11.84
CA GLN A 34 -20.01 -0.05 -10.58
C GLN A 34 -18.88 -1.08 -10.67
N ALA A 35 -18.81 -1.87 -11.74
CA ALA A 35 -17.78 -2.88 -11.89
C ALA A 35 -16.39 -2.26 -12.03
N GLN A 36 -16.29 -1.09 -12.68
CA GLN A 36 -15.03 -0.34 -12.73
C GLN A 36 -14.60 0.19 -11.36
N VAL A 37 -15.56 0.64 -10.54
CA VAL A 37 -15.27 1.09 -9.16
C VAL A 37 -14.83 -0.09 -8.30
N ASP A 38 -15.52 -1.22 -8.36
CA ASP A 38 -15.20 -2.43 -7.60
C ASP A 38 -13.77 -2.91 -7.90
N LEU A 39 -13.41 -3.01 -9.20
CA LEU A 39 -12.05 -3.36 -9.62
C LEU A 39 -10.99 -2.39 -9.09
N PHE A 40 -11.30 -1.09 -9.06
CA PHE A 40 -10.38 -0.10 -8.52
C PHE A 40 -10.20 -0.23 -7.01
N LEU A 41 -11.27 -0.54 -6.26
CA LEU A 41 -11.19 -0.76 -4.82
C LEU A 41 -10.33 -1.98 -4.48
N ASP A 42 -10.44 -3.06 -5.25
CA ASP A 42 -9.60 -4.25 -5.08
C ASP A 42 -8.09 -3.91 -5.24
N GLU A 43 -7.75 -3.13 -6.27
CA GLU A 43 -6.38 -2.68 -6.52
C GLU A 43 -5.86 -1.75 -5.39
N ALA A 44 -6.73 -0.83 -4.93
CA ALA A 44 -6.41 0.09 -3.85
C ALA A 44 -6.19 -0.63 -2.51
N GLU A 45 -7.02 -1.63 -2.20
CA GLU A 45 -6.88 -2.48 -1.02
C GLU A 45 -5.52 -3.21 -1.04
N ALA A 46 -5.21 -3.87 -2.15
CA ALA A 46 -3.94 -4.57 -2.32
C ALA A 46 -2.72 -3.63 -2.20
N ALA A 47 -2.82 -2.40 -2.72
CA ALA A 47 -1.77 -1.39 -2.58
C ALA A 47 -1.61 -0.96 -1.12
N LEU A 48 -2.70 -0.71 -0.41
CA LEU A 48 -2.68 -0.29 0.99
C LEU A 48 -2.10 -1.37 1.90
N ILE A 49 -2.41 -2.64 1.67
CA ILE A 49 -1.80 -3.78 2.38
C ILE A 49 -0.28 -3.78 2.20
N LYS A 50 0.21 -3.58 0.96
CA LYS A 50 1.65 -3.52 0.66
C LYS A 50 2.35 -2.34 1.33
N LEU A 51 1.65 -1.21 1.47
CA LEU A 51 2.20 0.00 2.09
C LEU A 51 2.19 -0.09 3.61
N ARG A 52 1.19 -0.74 4.21
CA ARG A 52 1.08 -0.96 5.65
C ARG A 52 1.91 -2.11 6.18
N ASN A 53 2.30 -3.06 5.33
CA ASN A 53 3.32 -4.04 5.69
C ASN A 53 4.68 -3.38 5.44
N PRO A 54 5.34 -2.78 6.46
CA PRO A 54 6.73 -2.39 6.27
C PRO A 54 7.42 -3.66 5.80
N ARG A 55 8.04 -3.61 4.61
CA ARG A 55 8.94 -4.70 4.18
C ARG A 55 9.76 -5.05 5.42
N PRO A 56 9.91 -6.33 5.80
CA PRO A 56 10.99 -6.63 6.73
C PRO A 56 12.18 -5.93 6.12
N VAL A 57 12.76 -4.99 6.86
CA VAL A 57 14.04 -4.42 6.47
C VAL A 57 14.89 -5.66 6.39
N VAL A 58 15.09 -6.17 5.16
CA VAL A 58 16.10 -7.15 4.91
C VAL A 58 17.31 -6.32 5.24
N GLU A 59 17.78 -6.45 6.48
CA GLU A 59 19.11 -6.04 6.89
C GLU A 59 19.99 -6.77 5.90
N GLU A 60 20.23 -6.10 4.78
CA GLU A 60 21.19 -6.43 3.77
C GLU A 60 22.41 -6.81 4.58
N GLU A 61 22.71 -8.12 4.61
CA GLU A 61 23.72 -8.73 5.44
C GLU A 61 24.99 -7.90 5.28
N ARG A 62 25.18 -6.95 6.19
CA ARG A 62 26.36 -6.12 6.22
C ARG A 62 27.43 -7.11 6.59
N PRO A 63 28.36 -7.50 5.70
CA PRO A 63 29.29 -8.57 6.03
C PRO A 63 30.11 -8.10 7.24
N GLN A 64 29.71 -8.57 8.42
CA GLN A 64 30.41 -8.33 9.67
C GLN A 64 31.55 -9.34 9.73
N GLY A 65 32.63 -9.00 9.05
CA GLY A 65 33.96 -9.61 9.23
C GLY A 65 34.48 -10.43 8.04
N PRO A 66 35.81 -10.66 7.96
CA PRO A 66 36.81 -10.31 8.96
C PRO A 66 37.61 -9.05 8.59
N ARG A 67 37.77 -8.15 9.56
CA ARG A 67 38.82 -7.12 9.52
C ARG A 67 40.15 -7.79 9.87
N LYS A 68 40.97 -8.07 8.85
CA LYS A 68 42.44 -7.94 8.91
C LYS A 68 43.07 -8.42 7.61
N TRP A 69 43.48 -7.45 6.80
CA TRP A 69 44.52 -7.62 5.80
C TRP A 69 45.83 -7.95 6.54
N PHE A 70 46.22 -9.22 6.59
CA PHE A 70 47.61 -9.55 6.90
C PHE A 70 48.43 -9.39 5.63
N GLY A 71 48.84 -8.16 5.37
CA GLY A 71 49.89 -7.82 4.43
C GLY A 71 51.02 -7.14 5.18
N ARG A 72 52.08 -7.88 5.49
CA ARG A 72 53.45 -7.34 5.55
C ARG A 72 54.47 -8.48 5.54
N SER A 73 55.35 -8.38 4.55
CA SER A 73 56.75 -8.83 4.42
C SER A 73 57.26 -10.00 5.26
#